data_AF-A0A2N2Y7D4-F1
#
_entry.id   AF-A0A2N2Y7D4-F1
#
_cell.length_a   1.000
_cell.length_b   1.000
_cell.length_c   1.000
_cell.angle_alpha   90.00
_cell.angle_beta   90.00
_cell.angle_gamma   90.00
#
_symmetry.space_group_name_H-M   'P 1'
#
loop_
_entity.id
_entity.type
_entity.pdbx_description
1 polymer ?
#
loop_
_entity_poly.entity_id
_entity_poly.type
_entity_poly.pdbx_seq_one_letter_code
_entity_poly.pdbx_strand_id
1 'polypeptide(L)'
;MMIPEYFRKAVANPVVLLITPPLMQPNTPYPATPLLTGFLKSKGYTVFQADLGIELLRKVFSSDGLIKLFNEAEKYQGERSRELRRLLALRQQYIDTIGPVMAFLTNPTTDVATRITGRDWLPESSHFQTSIDLDWAFGSMGIIDKSKFLITRYLQDISDMITQCVAPHFSLIHYGERLSVSLPGFDPMLQALQEAPSLPDQWLIELLDKHMMEALPDLVGFSVP
;
A
#
# COMPACT_ATOMS: atom_id res chain seq x y z
N MET A 1 -26.11 -19.78 -29.21
CA MET A 1 -25.88 -19.80 -27.75
C MET A 1 -26.79 -18.74 -27.14
N MET A 2 -27.83 -19.13 -26.39
CA MET A 2 -28.74 -18.14 -25.77
C MET A 2 -28.05 -17.51 -24.57
N ILE A 3 -27.87 -16.19 -24.60
CA ILE A 3 -27.42 -15.42 -23.44
C ILE A 3 -28.47 -15.64 -22.33
N PRO A 4 -28.07 -16.16 -21.15
CA PRO A 4 -28.98 -16.42 -20.03
C PRO A 4 -29.79 -15.20 -19.60
N GLU A 5 -31.00 -15.43 -19.10
CA GLU A 5 -31.99 -14.39 -18.78
C GLU A 5 -31.54 -13.40 -17.69
N TYR A 6 -30.58 -13.79 -16.84
CA TYR A 6 -29.98 -12.89 -15.84
C TYR A 6 -29.09 -11.79 -16.44
N PHE A 7 -28.58 -11.96 -17.67
CA PHE A 7 -27.94 -10.84 -18.41
C PHE A 7 -28.98 -9.89 -19.04
N ARG A 8 -30.27 -10.24 -19.06
CA ARG A 8 -31.32 -9.49 -19.78
C ARG A 8 -32.00 -8.41 -18.94
N LYS A 9 -31.85 -8.40 -17.62
CA LYS A 9 -32.27 -7.24 -16.81
C LYS A 9 -31.09 -6.30 -16.65
N ALA A 10 -30.81 -5.54 -17.71
CA ALA A 10 -30.05 -4.32 -17.57
C ALA A 10 -30.81 -3.42 -16.58
N VAL A 11 -30.19 -3.11 -15.44
CA VAL A 11 -30.65 -2.00 -14.60
C VAL A 11 -30.61 -0.76 -15.49
N ALA A 12 -31.72 -0.03 -15.61
CA ALA A 12 -31.81 1.09 -16.56
C ALA A 12 -30.77 2.20 -16.27
N ASN A 13 -30.20 2.22 -15.07
CA ASN A 13 -29.09 3.07 -14.69
C ASN A 13 -28.31 2.44 -13.51
N PRO A 14 -27.38 1.50 -13.73
CA PRO A 14 -26.68 0.81 -12.65
C PRO A 14 -25.84 1.78 -11.83
N VAL A 15 -25.78 1.54 -10.52
CA VAL A 15 -24.76 2.14 -9.67
C VAL A 15 -23.44 1.40 -9.90
N VAL A 16 -22.41 2.13 -10.33
CA VAL A 16 -21.11 1.56 -10.69
C VAL A 16 -20.09 1.88 -9.61
N LEU A 17 -19.35 0.88 -9.14
CA LEU A 17 -18.16 1.05 -8.31
C LEU A 17 -16.92 0.65 -9.12
N LEU A 18 -16.01 1.59 -9.36
CA LEU A 18 -14.75 1.35 -10.04
C LEU A 18 -13.60 1.26 -9.02
N ILE A 19 -12.86 0.16 -9.06
CA ILE A 19 -11.83 -0.18 -8.08
C ILE A 19 -10.46 -0.25 -8.77
N THR A 20 -9.49 0.49 -8.21
CA THR A 20 -8.07 0.22 -8.43
C THR A 20 -7.59 -0.74 -7.32
N PRO A 21 -7.23 -1.99 -7.65
CA PRO A 21 -6.74 -2.95 -6.66
C PRO A 21 -5.28 -2.64 -6.24
N PRO A 22 -4.80 -3.20 -5.11
CA PRO A 22 -3.45 -2.97 -4.59
C PRO A 22 -2.39 -3.73 -5.41
N LEU A 23 -2.18 -3.36 -6.67
CA LEU A 23 -1.21 -4.00 -7.58
C LEU A 23 -0.29 -2.99 -8.26
N MET A 24 -0.28 -1.75 -7.78
CA MET A 24 0.29 -0.61 -8.49
C MET A 24 1.40 0.03 -7.67
N GLN A 25 2.45 0.48 -8.37
CA GLN A 25 3.48 1.29 -7.74
C GLN A 25 2.85 2.61 -7.25
N PRO A 26 2.98 2.97 -5.96
CA PRO A 26 2.30 4.13 -5.39
C PRO A 26 2.73 5.47 -5.97
N ASN A 27 3.84 5.49 -6.70
CA ASN A 27 4.40 6.67 -7.36
C ASN A 27 3.90 6.87 -8.80
N THR A 28 3.15 5.92 -9.37
CA THR A 28 2.68 6.00 -10.76
C THR A 28 1.17 6.25 -10.77
N PRO A 29 0.69 7.44 -11.15
CA PRO A 29 -0.74 7.72 -11.19
C PRO A 29 -1.40 6.81 -12.23
N TYR A 30 -2.52 6.22 -11.85
CA TYR A 30 -3.31 5.36 -12.73
C TYR A 30 -4.64 6.01 -13.07
N PRO A 31 -4.70 6.74 -14.20
CA PRO A 31 -5.85 7.59 -14.50
C PRO A 31 -7.05 6.81 -15.03
N ALA A 32 -6.96 5.48 -15.21
CA ALA A 32 -8.01 4.69 -15.83
C ALA A 32 -9.35 4.81 -15.09
N THR A 33 -9.38 4.60 -13.77
CA THR A 33 -10.61 4.69 -12.98
C THR A 33 -11.15 6.13 -12.89
N PRO A 34 -10.34 7.20 -12.69
CA PRO A 34 -10.81 8.59 -12.82
C PRO A 34 -11.40 8.93 -14.19
N LEU A 35 -10.73 8.54 -15.28
CA LEU A 35 -11.17 8.84 -16.65
C LEU A 35 -12.48 8.12 -16.97
N LEU A 36 -12.58 6.83 -16.63
CA LEU A 36 -13.80 6.05 -16.82
C LEU A 36 -14.94 6.59 -15.96
N THR A 37 -14.64 7.02 -14.72
CA THR A 37 -15.61 7.70 -13.85
C THR A 37 -16.15 8.96 -14.51
N GLY A 38 -15.28 9.82 -15.05
CA GLY A 38 -15.69 11.04 -15.76
C GLY A 38 -16.55 10.74 -16.98
N PHE A 39 -16.17 9.75 -17.79
CA PHE A 39 -16.94 9.32 -18.95
C PHE A 39 -18.33 8.79 -18.57
N LEU A 40 -18.41 7.85 -17.62
CA LEU A 40 -19.69 7.25 -17.19
C LEU A 40 -20.61 8.28 -16.53
N LYS A 41 -20.07 9.18 -15.70
CA LYS A 41 -20.85 10.30 -15.15
C LYS A 41 -21.39 11.21 -16.26
N SER A 42 -20.61 11.47 -17.32
CA SER A 42 -21.08 12.25 -18.49
C SER A 42 -22.23 11.57 -19.25
N LYS A 43 -22.43 10.26 -19.06
CA LYS A 43 -23.54 9.48 -19.64
C LYS A 43 -24.74 9.34 -18.69
N GLY A 44 -24.69 9.94 -17.50
CA GLY A 44 -25.80 9.92 -16.53
C GLY A 44 -25.77 8.77 -15.53
N TYR A 45 -24.69 7.98 -15.50
CA TYR A 45 -24.53 6.90 -14.51
C TYR A 45 -24.10 7.45 -13.14
N THR A 46 -24.56 6.78 -12.08
CA THR A 46 -24.03 6.99 -10.73
C THR A 46 -22.76 6.17 -10.58
N VAL A 47 -21.63 6.82 -10.33
CA VAL A 47 -20.32 6.17 -10.30
C VAL A 47 -19.53 6.58 -9.07
N PHE A 48 -19.11 5.55 -8.32
CA PHE A 48 -18.19 5.61 -7.21
C PHE A 48 -16.82 5.11 -7.65
N GLN A 49 -15.78 5.58 -6.98
CA GLN A 49 -14.40 5.19 -7.24
C GLN A 49 -13.71 4.88 -5.91
N ALA A 50 -12.96 3.79 -5.89
CA ALA A 50 -12.11 3.40 -4.77
C ALA A 50 -10.70 3.08 -5.26
N ASP A 51 -9.69 3.49 -4.52
CA ASP A 51 -8.30 3.09 -4.75
C ASP A 51 -7.82 2.35 -3.52
N LEU A 52 -8.00 1.03 -3.55
CA LEU A 52 -7.67 0.16 -2.43
C LEU A 52 -6.16 0.10 -2.20
N GLY A 53 -5.34 0.38 -3.22
CA GLY A 53 -3.89 0.45 -3.08
C GLY A 53 -3.46 1.60 -2.17
N ILE A 54 -3.84 2.83 -2.51
CA ILE A 54 -3.45 3.99 -1.69
C ILE A 54 -4.13 3.98 -0.32
N GLU A 55 -5.36 3.48 -0.23
CA GLU A 55 -6.08 3.37 1.05
C GLU A 55 -5.42 2.35 1.98
N LEU A 56 -5.02 1.18 1.46
CA LEU A 56 -4.27 0.19 2.24
C LEU A 56 -2.93 0.75 2.69
N LEU A 57 -2.18 1.43 1.82
CA LEU A 57 -0.90 2.05 2.18
C LEU A 57 -1.09 3.09 3.28
N ARG A 58 -2.12 3.95 3.22
CA ARG A 58 -2.41 4.91 4.30
C ARG A 58 -2.75 4.20 5.62
N LYS A 59 -3.46 3.09 5.56
CA LYS A 59 -3.81 2.30 6.76
C LYS A 59 -2.57 1.65 7.37
N VAL A 60 -1.70 1.04 6.55
CA VAL A 60 -0.41 0.47 6.94
C VAL A 60 0.53 1.52 7.53
N PHE A 61 0.75 2.60 6.79
CA PHE A 61 1.65 3.70 7.15
C PHE A 61 0.95 4.77 7.97
N SER A 62 0.32 4.35 9.06
CA SER A 62 -0.24 5.22 10.08
C SER A 62 0.24 4.77 11.45
N SER A 63 0.20 5.64 12.46
CA SER A 63 0.60 5.27 13.83
C SER A 63 -0.22 4.08 14.33
N ASP A 64 -1.54 4.08 14.09
CA ASP A 64 -2.43 2.96 14.45
C ASP A 64 -2.12 1.68 13.66
N GLY A 65 -1.83 1.80 12.37
CA GLY A 65 -1.41 0.70 11.52
C GLY A 65 -0.13 0.06 12.04
N LEU A 66 0.89 0.88 12.29
CA LEU A 66 2.17 0.42 12.83
C LEU A 66 1.99 -0.25 14.20
N ILE A 67 1.19 0.31 15.10
CA ILE A 67 0.92 -0.33 16.41
C ILE A 67 0.42 -1.76 16.22
N LYS A 68 -0.56 -1.97 15.32
CA LYS A 68 -1.10 -3.31 15.04
C LYS A 68 -0.06 -4.21 14.37
N LEU A 69 0.70 -3.71 13.40
CA LEU A 69 1.73 -4.48 12.71
C LEU A 69 2.86 -4.91 13.63
N PHE A 70 3.35 -4.02 14.50
CA PHE A 70 4.36 -4.36 15.49
C PHE A 70 3.84 -5.39 16.50
N ASN A 71 2.57 -5.31 16.91
CA ASN A 71 1.95 -6.33 17.77
C ASN A 71 1.89 -7.70 17.08
N GLU A 72 1.58 -7.76 15.78
CA GLU A 72 1.64 -9.02 15.03
C GLU A 72 3.08 -9.50 14.86
N ALA A 73 4.03 -8.60 14.57
CA ALA A 73 5.43 -8.96 14.40
C ALA A 73 6.06 -9.53 15.69
N GLU A 74 5.62 -9.09 16.87
CA GLU A 74 6.05 -9.66 18.15
C GLU A 74 5.64 -11.11 18.35
N LYS A 75 4.55 -11.57 17.70
CA LYS A 75 4.10 -12.97 17.74
C LYS A 75 4.91 -13.89 16.83
N TYR A 76 5.75 -13.33 15.96
CA TYR A 76 6.58 -14.09 15.04
C TYR A 76 7.53 -15.04 15.79
N GLN A 77 7.40 -16.33 15.48
CA GLN A 77 8.13 -17.44 16.11
C GLN A 77 9.40 -17.86 15.36
N GLY A 78 9.65 -17.30 14.17
CA GLY A 78 10.83 -17.60 13.38
C GLY A 78 12.09 -16.93 13.91
N GLU A 79 13.23 -17.22 13.29
CA GLU A 79 14.50 -16.57 13.64
C GLU A 79 14.43 -15.08 13.34
N ARG A 80 14.69 -14.27 14.37
CA ARG A 80 14.75 -12.82 14.22
C ARG A 80 16.13 -12.42 13.75
N SER A 81 16.21 -11.73 12.62
CA SER A 81 17.45 -11.12 12.15
C SER A 81 17.92 -10.02 13.10
N ARG A 82 19.16 -9.56 12.93
CA ARG A 82 19.67 -8.42 13.73
C ARG A 82 18.88 -7.15 13.43
N GLU A 83 18.49 -7.01 12.17
CA GLU A 83 17.73 -5.90 11.59
C GLU A 83 16.33 -5.87 12.20
N LEU A 84 15.63 -7.01 12.21
CA LEU A 84 14.31 -7.12 12.82
C LEU A 84 14.35 -6.81 14.32
N ARG A 85 15.33 -7.35 15.07
CA ARG A 85 15.49 -7.04 16.50
C ARG A 85 15.69 -5.55 16.76
N ARG A 86 16.51 -4.88 15.94
CA ARG A 86 16.75 -3.44 16.05
C ARG A 86 15.48 -2.65 15.75
N LEU A 87 14.77 -3.01 14.68
CA LEU A 87 13.52 -2.35 14.30
C LEU A 87 12.47 -2.48 15.40
N LEU A 88 12.30 -3.67 15.99
CA LEU A 88 11.39 -3.89 17.13
C LEU A 88 11.80 -3.04 18.35
N ALA A 89 13.10 -2.88 18.62
CA ALA A 89 13.58 -2.02 19.71
C ALA A 89 13.31 -0.53 19.46
N LEU A 90 13.23 -0.11 18.19
CA LEU A 90 12.93 1.26 17.77
C LEU A 90 11.44 1.51 17.51
N ARG A 91 10.57 0.54 17.83
CA ARG A 91 9.12 0.56 17.57
C ARG A 91 8.46 1.91 17.86
N GLN A 92 8.70 2.49 19.04
CA GLN A 92 8.06 3.74 19.44
C GLN A 92 8.46 4.90 18.52
N GLN A 93 9.73 4.96 18.10
CA GLN A 93 10.20 6.01 17.19
C GLN A 93 9.54 5.91 15.81
N TYR A 94 9.34 4.69 15.28
CA TYR A 94 8.60 4.49 14.03
C TYR A 94 7.13 4.94 14.16
N ILE A 95 6.46 4.58 15.27
CA ILE A 95 5.07 4.97 15.53
C ILE A 95 4.91 6.50 15.65
N ASP A 96 5.87 7.17 16.28
CA ASP A 96 5.84 8.62 16.50
C ASP A 96 6.18 9.42 15.23
N THR A 97 7.01 8.85 14.34
CA THR A 97 7.51 9.56 13.15
C THR A 97 6.75 9.25 11.87
N ILE A 98 5.99 8.15 11.78
CA ILE A 98 5.28 7.77 10.54
C ILE A 98 4.27 8.82 10.07
N GLY A 99 3.49 9.41 10.97
CA GLY A 99 2.51 10.44 10.63
C GLY A 99 3.15 11.65 9.94
N PRO A 100 4.13 12.31 10.58
CA PRO A 100 4.92 13.37 9.97
C PRO A 100 5.61 12.97 8.66
N VAL A 101 6.15 11.76 8.55
CA VAL A 101 6.77 11.24 7.31
C VAL A 101 5.76 11.17 6.16
N MET A 102 4.58 10.61 6.41
CA MET A 102 3.53 10.51 5.38
C MET A 102 2.95 11.88 5.01
N ALA A 103 2.85 12.80 5.97
CA ALA A 103 2.46 14.18 5.71
C ALA A 103 3.49 14.89 4.82
N PHE A 104 4.79 14.69 5.06
CA PHE A 104 5.86 15.23 4.23
C PHE A 104 5.81 14.71 2.79
N LEU A 105 5.53 13.42 2.58
CA LEU A 105 5.37 12.86 1.22
C LEU A 105 4.21 13.50 0.44
N THR A 106 3.17 13.95 1.15
CA THR A 106 2.01 14.60 0.53
C THR A 106 2.26 16.09 0.28
N ASN A 107 2.89 16.79 1.23
CA ASN A 107 3.19 18.21 1.14
C ASN A 107 4.58 18.50 1.74
N PRO A 108 5.65 18.43 0.94
CA PRO A 108 7.01 18.60 1.44
C PRO A 108 7.26 20.00 1.99
N THR A 109 7.93 20.10 3.14
CA THR A 109 8.33 21.38 3.75
C THR A 109 9.81 21.39 4.12
N THR A 110 10.45 22.55 4.00
CA THR A 110 11.90 22.71 4.24
C THR A 110 12.29 22.40 5.69
N ASP A 111 11.50 22.78 6.70
CA ASP A 111 11.80 22.47 8.12
C ASP A 111 11.85 20.96 8.37
N VAL A 112 10.82 20.22 7.92
CA VAL A 112 10.78 18.77 8.05
C VAL A 112 11.89 18.11 7.23
N ALA A 113 12.17 18.62 6.02
CA ALA A 113 13.29 18.13 5.21
C ALA A 113 14.63 18.26 5.96
N THR A 114 14.89 19.41 6.59
CA THR A 114 16.11 19.60 7.39
C THR A 114 16.21 18.58 8.52
N ARG A 115 15.11 18.34 9.26
CA ARG A 115 15.08 17.32 10.33
C ARG A 115 15.36 15.91 9.82
N ILE A 116 14.76 15.52 8.68
CA ILE A 116 15.00 14.21 8.06
C ILE A 116 16.47 14.09 7.65
N THR A 117 17.02 15.09 6.96
CA THR A 117 18.41 15.06 6.50
C THR A 117 19.44 15.13 7.61
N GLY A 118 19.06 15.66 8.79
CA GLY A 118 19.89 15.73 9.98
C GLY A 118 20.13 14.38 10.67
N ARG A 119 19.42 13.32 10.27
CA ARG A 119 19.58 11.93 10.76
C ARG A 119 19.36 11.65 12.24
N ASP A 120 19.15 12.68 13.06
CA ASP A 120 18.83 12.53 14.49
C ASP A 120 17.34 12.28 14.78
N TRP A 121 16.48 12.39 13.76
CA TRP A 121 15.02 12.37 13.93
C TRP A 121 14.36 11.04 13.55
N LEU A 122 14.72 10.46 12.40
CA LEU A 122 14.13 9.18 11.96
C LEU A 122 14.90 8.01 12.59
N PRO A 123 14.22 6.93 13.02
CA PRO A 123 14.91 5.71 13.37
C PRO A 123 15.64 5.16 12.13
N GLU A 124 16.95 4.93 12.27
CA GLU A 124 17.77 4.39 11.20
C GLU A 124 18.11 2.92 11.46
N SER A 125 17.91 2.06 10.46
CA SER A 125 18.42 0.68 10.41
C SER A 125 19.77 0.60 9.67
N SER A 126 20.27 -0.63 9.42
CA SER A 126 21.42 -0.84 8.54
C SER A 126 21.17 -0.37 7.10
N HIS A 127 19.91 -0.28 6.65
CA HIS A 127 19.55 0.18 5.30
C HIS A 127 19.87 1.67 5.05
N PHE A 128 20.14 2.44 6.11
CA PHE A 128 20.56 3.84 6.03
C PHE A 128 22.06 4.00 5.83
N GLN A 129 22.85 2.94 6.02
CA GLN A 129 24.28 2.95 5.74
C GLN A 129 24.48 2.92 4.22
N THR A 130 24.80 4.07 3.64
CA THR A 130 25.11 4.17 2.21
C THR A 130 26.59 4.49 2.07
N SER A 131 27.28 3.81 1.16
CA SER A 131 28.69 4.12 0.81
C SER A 131 28.83 5.39 -0.05
N ILE A 132 27.70 5.97 -0.45
CA ILE A 132 27.61 7.16 -1.30
C ILE A 132 27.50 8.38 -0.39
N ASP A 133 28.37 9.36 -0.63
CA ASP A 133 28.22 10.69 -0.05
C ASP A 133 26.91 11.31 -0.56
N LEU A 134 25.91 11.35 0.31
CA LEU A 134 24.58 11.86 -0.02
C LEU A 134 24.62 13.36 -0.35
N ASP A 135 25.55 14.13 0.22
CA ASP A 135 25.66 15.56 -0.07
C ASP A 135 26.26 15.79 -1.47
N TRP A 136 27.21 14.93 -1.88
CA TRP A 136 27.70 14.90 -3.26
C TRP A 136 26.64 14.40 -4.25
N ALA A 137 25.90 13.32 -3.90
CA ALA A 137 24.92 12.69 -4.79
C ALA A 137 23.67 13.52 -5.02
N PHE A 138 23.20 14.25 -3.99
CA PHE A 138 22.02 15.11 -4.10
C PHE A 138 22.36 16.57 -4.42
N GLY A 139 23.62 17.01 -4.26
CA GLY A 139 24.15 18.28 -4.78
C GLY A 139 23.12 19.42 -4.93
N SER A 140 22.70 19.69 -6.17
CA SER A 140 21.71 20.71 -6.53
C SER A 140 20.23 20.29 -6.48
N MET A 141 19.91 18.98 -6.32
CA MET A 141 18.53 18.48 -6.12
C MET A 141 17.93 18.96 -4.79
N GLY A 142 18.78 19.30 -3.82
CA GLY A 142 18.37 19.93 -2.57
C GLY A 142 17.82 18.96 -1.52
N ILE A 143 17.59 19.51 -0.32
CA ILE A 143 17.26 18.75 0.89
C ILE A 143 15.95 17.96 0.79
N ILE A 144 15.03 18.35 -0.08
CA ILE A 144 13.73 17.69 -0.25
C ILE A 144 13.91 16.31 -0.87
N ASP A 145 14.68 16.20 -1.96
CA ASP A 145 14.86 14.91 -2.63
C ASP A 145 15.75 13.97 -1.82
N LYS A 146 16.75 14.51 -1.11
CA LYS A 146 17.50 13.76 -0.09
C LYS A 146 16.56 13.20 0.99
N SER A 147 15.58 14.00 1.45
CA SER A 147 14.59 13.55 2.42
C SER A 147 13.69 12.44 1.89
N LYS A 148 13.22 12.55 0.64
CA LYS A 148 12.42 11.49 0.00
C LYS A 148 13.20 10.19 -0.10
N PHE A 149 14.48 10.24 -0.45
CA PHE A 149 15.34 9.05 -0.48
C PHE A 149 15.48 8.38 0.89
N LEU A 150 15.70 9.17 1.95
CA LEU A 150 15.76 8.65 3.32
C LEU A 150 14.42 8.06 3.76
N ILE A 151 13.31 8.69 3.38
CA ILE A 151 11.96 8.16 3.62
C ILE A 151 11.75 6.83 2.88
N THR A 152 12.25 6.66 1.65
CA THR A 152 12.18 5.37 0.95
C THR A 152 12.86 4.26 1.76
N ARG A 153 14.02 4.53 2.37
CA ARG A 153 14.69 3.56 3.26
C ARG A 153 13.89 3.30 4.53
N TYR A 154 13.35 4.35 5.14
CA TYR A 154 12.48 4.26 6.31
C TYR A 154 11.23 3.38 6.06
N LEU A 155 10.56 3.55 4.91
CA LEU A 155 9.40 2.74 4.55
C LEU A 155 9.77 1.31 4.15
N GLN A 156 10.97 1.12 3.59
CA GLN A 156 11.50 -0.21 3.29
C GLN A 156 11.71 -1.03 4.56
N ASP A 157 12.26 -0.44 5.62
CA ASP A 157 12.44 -1.10 6.92
C ASP A 157 11.13 -1.68 7.46
N ILE A 158 10.07 -0.86 7.45
CA ILE A 158 8.73 -1.28 7.87
C ILE A 158 8.21 -2.39 6.94
N SER A 159 8.39 -2.25 5.64
CA SER A 159 7.90 -3.21 4.66
C SER A 159 8.57 -4.57 4.80
N ASP A 160 9.88 -4.60 5.03
CA ASP A 160 10.64 -5.83 5.25
C ASP A 160 10.20 -6.53 6.54
N MET A 161 9.89 -5.78 7.60
CA MET A 161 9.28 -6.34 8.81
C MET A 161 7.93 -6.99 8.51
N ILE A 162 7.05 -6.30 7.76
CA ILE A 162 5.74 -6.83 7.38
C ILE A 162 5.91 -8.12 6.58
N THR A 163 6.76 -8.12 5.55
CA THR A 163 7.03 -9.28 4.72
C THR A 163 7.59 -10.45 5.52
N GLN A 164 8.50 -10.19 6.45
CA GLN A 164 9.13 -11.25 7.25
C GLN A 164 8.18 -11.84 8.31
N CYS A 165 7.39 -10.99 8.97
CA CYS A 165 6.73 -11.36 10.23
C CYS A 165 5.21 -11.47 10.15
N VAL A 166 4.57 -10.78 9.20
CA VAL A 166 3.12 -10.57 9.19
C VAL A 166 2.46 -11.10 7.92
N ALA A 167 3.03 -10.77 6.76
CA ALA A 167 2.41 -11.03 5.46
C ALA A 167 3.51 -11.32 4.41
N PRO A 168 3.86 -12.61 4.16
CA PRO A 168 4.94 -12.99 3.24
C PRO A 168 4.83 -12.47 1.81
N HIS A 169 3.61 -12.12 1.38
CA HIS A 169 3.31 -11.61 0.04
C HIS A 169 3.22 -10.08 -0.02
N PHE A 170 3.40 -9.38 1.11
CA PHE A 170 3.39 -7.92 1.16
C PHE A 170 4.59 -7.34 0.39
N SER A 171 4.32 -6.31 -0.40
CA SER A 171 5.31 -5.52 -1.11
C SER A 171 4.73 -4.15 -1.43
N LEU A 172 5.57 -3.12 -1.32
CA LEU A 172 5.21 -1.75 -1.70
C LEU A 172 4.99 -1.57 -3.20
N ILE A 173 5.52 -2.48 -4.01
CA ILE A 173 5.56 -2.35 -5.47
C ILE A 173 4.62 -3.36 -6.13
N HIS A 174 4.60 -4.61 -5.63
CA HIS A 174 3.89 -5.73 -6.25
C HIS A 174 3.29 -6.66 -5.19
N TYR A 175 2.06 -6.42 -4.77
CA TYR A 175 1.37 -7.25 -3.78
C TYR A 175 0.99 -8.61 -4.38
N GLY A 176 1.49 -9.72 -3.84
CA GLY A 176 1.06 -11.07 -4.25
C GLY A 176 1.41 -11.50 -5.69
N GLU A 177 2.14 -10.70 -6.47
CA GLU A 177 2.46 -10.97 -7.88
C GLU A 177 3.09 -12.36 -8.10
N ARG A 178 3.93 -12.82 -7.17
CA ARG A 178 4.59 -14.14 -7.23
C ARG A 178 3.60 -15.31 -7.33
N LEU A 179 2.36 -15.15 -6.87
CA LEU A 179 1.32 -16.17 -6.98
C LEU A 179 0.74 -16.29 -8.40
N SER A 180 1.00 -15.32 -9.27
CA SER A 180 0.48 -15.26 -10.64
C SER A 180 1.52 -15.51 -11.74
N VAL A 181 2.81 -15.54 -11.40
CA VAL A 181 3.87 -15.73 -12.41
C VAL A 181 3.99 -17.21 -12.77
N SER A 182 3.64 -17.53 -14.03
CA SER A 182 3.91 -18.81 -14.69
C SER A 182 3.35 -20.04 -14.00
N LEU A 183 2.08 -20.01 -13.61
CA LEU A 183 1.41 -21.22 -13.16
C LEU A 183 0.94 -22.08 -14.36
N PRO A 184 1.22 -23.40 -14.38
CA PRO A 184 0.64 -24.33 -15.35
C PRO A 184 -0.87 -24.57 -15.15
N GLY A 185 -1.47 -24.00 -14.10
CA GLY A 185 -2.88 -24.07 -13.71
C GLY A 185 -3.19 -23.21 -12.49
N PHE A 186 -4.45 -23.01 -12.11
CA PHE A 186 -4.83 -22.10 -11.02
C PHE A 186 -4.67 -22.69 -9.60
N ASP A 187 -4.25 -23.96 -9.47
CA ASP A 187 -4.25 -24.66 -8.18
C ASP A 187 -3.40 -23.96 -7.09
N PRO A 188 -2.17 -23.47 -7.37
CA PRO A 188 -1.38 -22.76 -6.35
C PRO A 188 -2.03 -21.46 -5.87
N MET A 189 -2.74 -20.77 -6.77
CA MET A 189 -3.49 -19.57 -6.42
C MET A 189 -4.70 -19.91 -5.57
N LEU A 190 -5.44 -20.97 -5.93
CA LEU A 190 -6.57 -21.45 -5.15
C LEU A 190 -6.13 -21.89 -3.75
N GLN A 191 -4.98 -22.56 -3.63
CA GLN A 191 -4.42 -22.95 -2.34
C GLN A 191 -4.07 -21.73 -1.49
N ALA A 192 -3.41 -20.72 -2.06
CA ALA A 192 -3.08 -19.49 -1.35
C ALA A 192 -4.33 -18.74 -0.86
N LEU A 193 -5.42 -18.75 -1.65
CA LEU A 193 -6.70 -18.14 -1.26
C LEU A 193 -7.40 -18.87 -0.09
N GLN A 194 -7.02 -20.10 0.22
CA GLN A 194 -7.57 -20.87 1.34
C GLN A 194 -6.80 -20.63 2.65
N GLU A 195 -5.66 -19.96 2.60
CA GLU A 195 -4.89 -19.62 3.80
C GLU A 195 -5.60 -18.54 4.63
N ALA A 196 -5.26 -18.47 5.92
CA ALA A 196 -5.81 -17.42 6.78
C ALA A 196 -5.28 -16.05 6.31
N PRO A 197 -6.15 -15.03 6.16
CA PRO A 197 -5.74 -13.73 5.68
C PRO A 197 -4.77 -13.07 6.66
N SER A 198 -3.68 -12.52 6.14
CA SER A 198 -2.75 -11.71 6.93
C SER A 198 -3.42 -10.40 7.37
N LEU A 199 -2.80 -9.66 8.29
CA LEU A 199 -3.36 -8.39 8.76
C LEU A 199 -3.59 -7.36 7.61
N PRO A 200 -2.66 -7.16 6.66
CA PRO A 200 -2.94 -6.36 5.46
C PRO A 200 -4.11 -6.89 4.60
N ASP A 201 -4.27 -8.21 4.46
CA ASP A 201 -5.39 -8.79 3.71
C ASP A 201 -6.73 -8.48 4.40
N GLN A 202 -6.78 -8.61 5.73
CA GLN A 202 -7.96 -8.26 6.52
C GLN A 202 -8.33 -6.79 6.33
N TRP A 203 -7.34 -5.89 6.36
CA TRP A 203 -7.57 -4.47 6.10
C TRP A 203 -8.04 -4.18 4.69
N LEU A 204 -7.53 -4.89 3.70
CA LEU A 204 -7.98 -4.76 2.31
C LEU A 204 -9.46 -5.17 2.18
N ILE A 205 -9.85 -6.27 2.82
CA ILE A 205 -11.24 -6.75 2.87
C ILE A 205 -12.13 -5.72 3.59
N GLU A 206 -11.70 -5.19 4.74
CA GLU A 206 -12.43 -4.12 5.46
C GLU A 206 -12.65 -2.88 4.59
N LEU A 207 -11.62 -2.45 3.84
CA LEU A 207 -11.71 -1.29 2.96
C LEU A 207 -12.67 -1.54 1.79
N LEU A 208 -12.59 -2.72 1.17
CA LEU A 208 -13.51 -3.13 0.12
C LEU A 208 -14.96 -3.17 0.64
N ASP A 209 -15.18 -3.80 1.79
CA ASP A 209 -16.51 -3.92 2.40
C ASP A 209 -17.14 -2.55 2.68
N LYS A 210 -16.34 -1.60 3.19
CA LYS A 210 -16.78 -0.21 3.35
C LYS A 210 -17.29 0.39 2.04
N HIS A 211 -16.54 0.28 0.95
CA HIS A 211 -16.96 0.82 -0.35
C HIS A 211 -18.19 0.11 -0.91
N MET A 212 -18.30 -1.21 -0.70
CA MET A 212 -19.47 -1.99 -1.11
C MET A 212 -20.72 -1.54 -0.36
N MET A 213 -20.63 -1.27 0.95
CA MET A 213 -21.75 -0.79 1.77
C MET A 213 -22.11 0.67 1.47
N GLU A 214 -21.14 1.53 1.18
CA GLU A 214 -21.38 2.93 0.84
C GLU A 214 -22.02 3.10 -0.55
N ALA A 215 -21.54 2.34 -1.54
CA ALA A 215 -22.01 2.46 -2.92
C ALA A 215 -23.24 1.60 -3.24
N LEU A 216 -23.42 0.46 -2.55
CA LEU A 216 -24.41 -0.58 -2.90
C LEU A 216 -24.46 -0.83 -4.42
N PRO A 217 -23.32 -1.19 -5.06
CA PRO A 217 -23.20 -1.15 -6.51
C PRO A 217 -23.95 -2.30 -7.19
N ASP A 218 -24.59 -2.00 -8.32
CA ASP A 218 -25.12 -3.00 -9.25
C ASP A 218 -23.99 -3.59 -10.13
N LEU A 219 -22.91 -2.82 -10.33
CA LEU A 219 -21.75 -3.20 -11.14
C LEU A 219 -20.46 -2.82 -10.42
N VAL A 220 -19.57 -3.79 -10.24
CA VAL A 220 -18.19 -3.56 -9.78
C VAL A 220 -17.23 -3.77 -10.93
N GLY A 221 -16.42 -2.77 -11.22
CA GLY A 221 -15.37 -2.82 -12.24
C GLY A 221 -14.00 -2.71 -11.61
N PHE A 222 -13.08 -3.60 -11.97
CA PHE A 222 -11.67 -3.49 -11.59
C PHE A 222 -10.87 -2.97 -12.78
N SER A 223 -9.95 -2.02 -12.52
CA SER A 223 -8.94 -1.64 -13.49
C SER A 223 -7.59 -2.16 -13.03
N VAL A 224 -7.10 -3.19 -13.71
CA VAL A 224 -5.81 -3.83 -13.47
C VAL A 224 -4.83 -3.45 -14.59
N PRO A 225 -3.54 -3.22 -14.29
CA PRO A 225 -2.51 -2.99 -15.30
C PRO A 225 -2.27 -4.21 -16.19
#